data_AF-A0A7C3P1Q4-F1
#
_entry.id   AF-A0A7C3P1Q4-F1
#
_cell.length_a   1.000
_cell.length_b   1.000
_cell.length_c   1.000
_cell.angle_alpha   90.00
_cell.angle_beta   90.00
_cell.angle_gamma   90.00
#
_symmetry.space_group_name_H-M   'P 1'
#
loop_
_entity.id
_entity.type
_entity.pdbx_description
1 polymer ?
#
loop_
_entity_poly.entity_id
_entity_poly.type
_entity_poly.pdbx_seq_one_letter_code
_entity_poly.pdbx_strand_id
1 'polypeptide(L)' 'VQNSLSKNPVTGGWRLSFQVKPTQGKPLELSASLRNEGETVTEVWSYQLES' A
#
# COMPACT_ATOMS: atom_id res chain seq x y z
N VAL A 1 9.11 5.20 4.99
CA VAL A 1 8.30 4.55 3.92
C VAL A 1 7.97 5.63 2.91
N GLN A 2 8.19 5.38 1.62
CA GLN A 2 7.72 6.28 0.56
C GLN A 2 6.53 5.60 -0.12
N ASN A 3 5.46 6.34 -0.40
CA ASN A 3 4.28 5.82 -1.10
C ASN A 3 3.81 6.80 -2.18
N SER A 4 3.23 6.26 -3.24
CA SER A 4 2.65 7.04 -4.33
C SER A 4 1.38 6.37 -4.85
N LEU A 5 0.47 7.20 -5.33
CA LEU A 5 -0.79 6.79 -5.93
C LEU A 5 -0.79 7.23 -7.40
N SER A 6 -1.17 6.33 -8.30
CA SER A 6 -1.27 6.62 -9.73
C SER A 6 -2.56 6.03 -10.30
N LYS A 7 -3.20 6.74 -11.25
CA LYS A 7 -4.36 6.19 -11.95
C LYS A 7 -3.90 5.10 -12.91
N ASN A 8 -4.55 3.95 -12.91
CA ASN A 8 -4.29 2.90 -13.89
C ASN A 8 -5.20 3.10 -15.11
N PRO A 9 -4.66 3.46 -16.29
CA PRO A 9 -5.48 3.74 -17.48
C PRO A 9 -6.13 2.49 -18.07
N VAL A 10 -5.60 1.28 -17.80
CA VAL A 10 -6.12 0.03 -18.36
C VAL A 10 -7.36 -0.45 -17.60
N THR A 11 -7.34 -0.36 -16.27
CA THR A 11 -8.44 -0.84 -15.43
C THR A 11 -9.37 0.27 -14.95
N GLY A 12 -8.99 1.54 -15.14
CA GLY A 12 -9.69 2.69 -14.57
C GLY A 12 -9.59 2.78 -13.03
N GLY A 13 -8.83 1.90 -12.39
CA GLY A 13 -8.62 1.88 -10.95
C GLY A 13 -7.48 2.78 -10.48
N TRP A 14 -7.18 2.71 -9.19
CA TRP A 14 -5.99 3.33 -8.58
C TRP A 14 -4.93 2.28 -8.29
N ARG A 15 -3.66 2.63 -8.53
CA ARG A 15 -2.49 1.83 -8.20
C ARG A 15 -1.73 2.51 -7.08
N LEU A 16 -1.62 1.81 -5.95
CA LEU A 16 -0.75 2.17 -4.85
C LEU A 16 0.63 1.53 -5.07
N SER A 17 1.70 2.31 -4.92
CA SER A 17 3.09 1.83 -4.88
C SER A 17 3.75 2.28 -3.59
N PHE A 18 4.56 1.43 -2.98
CA PHE A 18 5.31 1.76 -1.76
C PHE A 18 6.73 1.21 -1.82
N GLN A 19 7.68 2.01 -1.33
CA GLN A 19 9.07 1.64 -1.13
C GLN A 19 9.38 1.64 0.37
N VAL A 20 9.88 0.49 0.82
CA VAL A 20 10.16 0.19 2.22
C VAL A 20 11.60 -0.29 2.35
N LYS A 21 12.26 0.05 3.44
CA LYS A 21 13.58 -0.48 3.79
C LYS A 21 13.38 -1.42 5.00
N PRO A 22 13.39 -2.74 4.80
CA PRO A 22 13.24 -3.68 5.91
C PRO A 22 14.36 -3.53 6.93
N THR A 23 14.06 -3.82 8.20
CA THR A 23 15.09 -3.97 9.23
C THR A 23 15.54 -5.43 9.24
N GLN A 24 16.86 -5.68 9.25
CA GLN A 24 17.37 -7.05 9.29
C GLN A 24 16.87 -7.81 10.53
N GLY A 25 16.47 -9.07 10.33
CA GLY A 25 16.03 -9.96 11.40
C GLY A 25 14.69 -9.60 12.03
N LYS A 26 13.91 -8.71 11.41
CA LYS A 26 12.55 -8.37 11.86
C LYS A 26 11.56 -8.48 10.70
N PRO A 27 10.42 -9.16 10.89
CA PRO A 27 9.33 -9.12 9.93
C PRO A 27 8.88 -7.68 9.67
N LEU A 28 8.52 -7.39 8.42
CA LEU A 28 7.91 -6.11 8.04
C LEU A 28 6.43 -6.32 7.77
N GLU A 29 5.59 -5.68 8.55
CA GLU A 29 4.14 -5.65 8.32
C GLU A 29 3.74 -4.33 7.66
N LEU A 30 2.92 -4.41 6.62
CA LEU A 30 2.35 -3.28 5.90
C LEU A 30 0.84 -3.42 5.88
N SER A 31 0.14 -2.33 6.20
CA SER A 31 -1.30 -2.22 6.05
C SER A 31 -1.66 -0.91 5.37
N ALA A 32 -2.53 -0.96 4.35
CA ALA A 32 -2.95 0.21 3.60
C ALA A 32 -4.42 0.11 3.18
N SER A 33 -5.10 1.24 3.13
CA SER A 33 -6.39 1.39 2.48
C SER A 33 -6.42 2.70 1.70
N LEU A 34 -7.22 2.75 0.64
CA LEU A 34 -7.43 3.97 -0.12
C LEU A 34 -8.56 4.79 0.51
N ARG A 35 -8.31 6.09 0.65
CA ARG A 35 -9.30 7.05 1.12
C ARG A 35 -9.61 8.11 0.06
N ASN A 36 -10.88 8.44 -0.07
CA ASN A 36 -11.37 9.54 -0.87
C ASN A 36 -12.19 10.47 0.02
N GLU A 37 -11.81 11.74 0.13
CA GLU A 37 -12.54 12.75 0.92
C GLU A 37 -12.84 12.32 2.38
N GLY A 38 -11.95 11.52 2.97
CA GLY A 38 -12.08 11.02 4.34
C GLY A 38 -12.77 9.67 4.47
N GLU A 39 -13.44 9.18 3.42
CA GLU A 39 -14.07 7.87 3.39
C GLU A 39 -13.11 6.79 2.89
N THR A 40 -13.12 5.63 3.53
CA THR A 40 -12.35 4.47 3.08
C THR A 40 -13.11 3.76 1.95
N VAL A 41 -12.48 3.67 0.77
CA VAL A 41 -13.12 3.16 -0.46
C VAL A 41 -12.61 1.79 -0.90
N THR A 42 -11.70 1.19 -0.14
CA THR A 42 -11.20 -0.17 -0.36
C THR A 42 -11.22 -0.97 0.94
N GLU A 43 -11.11 -2.28 0.82
CA GLU A 43 -10.64 -3.10 1.93
C GLU A 43 -9.22 -2.69 2.39
N VAL A 44 -8.78 -3.26 3.50
CA VAL A 44 -7.41 -3.09 4.00
C VAL A 44 -6.52 -4.13 3.34
N TRP A 45 -5.52 -3.69 2.58
CA TRP A 45 -4.46 -4.55 2.09
C TRP A 45 -3.43 -4.77 3.19
N SER A 46 -3.28 -6.01 3.65
CA SER A 46 -2.29 -6.40 4.66
C SER A 46 -1.24 -7.32 4.04
N TYR A 47 0.02 -6.92 4.16
CA TYR A 47 1.18 -7.69 3.69
C TYR A 47 2.15 -7.89 4.84
N GLN A 48 2.68 -9.10 4.95
CA GLN A 48 3.79 -9.43 5.84
C GLN A 48 4.95 -9.90 4.98
N LEU A 49 6.11 -9.25 5.14
CA LEU A 49 7.35 -9.64 4.51
C LEU A 49 8.24 -10.29 5.57
N GLU A 50 8.51 -11.58 5.38
CA GLU A 50 9.46 -12.31 6.20
C GLU A 50 10.90 -11.94 5.82
N SER A 51 11.80 -11.96 6.79
CA SER A 51 13.21 -11.60 6.66
C SER A 51 14.10 -12.82 6.46
#